data_AF-A7SNF8-F1
#
_entry.id   AF-A7SNF8-F1
#
_cell.length_a   1.000
_cell.length_b   1.000
_cell.length_c   1.000
_cell.angle_alpha   90.00
_cell.angle_beta   90.00
_cell.angle_gamma   90.00
#
_symmetry.space_group_name_H-M   'P 1'
#
loop_
_entity.id
_entity.type
_entity.pdbx_description
1 polymer ?
#
loop_
_entity_poly.entity_id
_entity_poly.type
_entity_poly.pdbx_seq_one_letter_code
_entity_poly.pdbx_strand_id
1 'polypeptide(L)'
;MYLELVTLAVTLFIVYHLFFEFREGNLPPGPRPLPLIGNLNLLSNQMHLDFAALEKTYGKIFRVYLAHKPIIVLSGDAIKEALVRQPRNFAGRPLLPITEEVVDKKRGKSLFAMDYGERWRIFRKLGHSTIKVYGEDRLQEVINEEVSELCKRLEESDEKPIDITKQFGTAVTNVICTKIFGNRYDINDPEFQRLYYINDKSTRLNIGEGWLKEAFPFLKPFLPYSQQVKEIKELDQERFVIMKAKYDEHVQTFDPNHIRDYTDALLKAKQEAEEEDKSSKEHFGEGPIIMAGLVTLFLAGSETTTTTLSWAIAYLLHNPGVQARLHKEIDQVIGRDVSPKLSQRKNIPVLEAFTAETQRLSNLVPLSLPHKTTSDCTLLGYEIAKGTTV
;
A
#
# COMPACT_ATOMS: atom_id res chain seq x y z
N MET A 1 -9.08 46.07 -22.00
CA MET A 1 -8.76 44.64 -22.22
C MET A 1 -7.27 44.30 -22.10
N TYR A 2 -6.37 44.78 -22.98
CA TYR A 2 -4.94 44.39 -22.91
C TYR A 2 -4.23 44.92 -21.64
N LEU A 3 -4.51 46.19 -21.29
CA LEU A 3 -3.95 46.82 -20.09
C LEU A 3 -4.44 46.13 -18.80
N GLU A 4 -5.72 45.77 -18.74
CA GLU A 4 -6.32 45.08 -17.58
C GLU A 4 -5.76 43.66 -17.41
N LEU A 5 -5.52 42.93 -18.50
CA LEU A 5 -4.86 41.63 -18.48
C LEU A 5 -3.41 41.74 -17.98
N VAL A 6 -2.68 42.78 -18.40
CA VAL A 6 -1.31 43.05 -17.94
C VAL A 6 -1.30 43.40 -16.45
N THR A 7 -2.19 44.29 -15.99
CA THR A 7 -2.29 44.67 -14.58
C THR A 7 -2.67 43.48 -13.70
N LEU A 8 -3.59 42.63 -14.16
CA LEU A 8 -3.97 41.40 -13.45
C LEU A 8 -2.78 40.43 -13.36
N ALA A 9 -2.05 40.22 -14.46
CA ALA A 9 -0.87 39.35 -14.48
C ALA A 9 0.23 39.86 -13.54
N VAL A 10 0.52 41.16 -13.55
CA VAL A 10 1.50 41.79 -12.66
C VAL A 10 1.05 41.71 -11.19
N THR A 11 -0.24 41.92 -10.91
CA THR A 11 -0.78 41.80 -9.55
C THR A 11 -0.68 40.37 -9.05
N LEU A 12 -1.06 39.38 -9.87
CA LEU A 12 -0.92 37.96 -9.52
C LEU A 12 0.55 37.57 -9.32
N PHE A 13 1.46 38.11 -10.12
CA PHE A 13 2.90 37.90 -9.99
C PHE A 13 3.45 38.50 -8.68
N ILE A 14 3.06 39.72 -8.32
CA ILE A 14 3.47 40.35 -7.06
C ILE A 14 2.87 39.61 -5.86
N VAL A 15 1.58 39.27 -5.90
CA VAL A 15 0.93 38.47 -4.84
C VAL A 15 1.60 37.11 -4.72
N TYR A 16 1.99 36.48 -5.83
CA TYR A 16 2.74 35.23 -5.82
C TYR A 16 4.09 35.36 -5.13
N HIS A 17 4.91 36.34 -5.52
CA HIS A 17 6.20 36.57 -4.87
C HIS A 17 6.03 36.89 -3.38
N LEU A 18 5.08 37.74 -3.03
CA LEU A 18 4.81 38.05 -1.62
C LEU A 18 4.34 36.81 -0.84
N PHE A 19 3.48 35.96 -1.39
CA PHE A 19 2.93 34.81 -0.66
C PHE A 19 3.91 33.62 -0.55
N PHE A 20 4.81 33.45 -1.53
CA PHE A 20 5.76 32.34 -1.57
C PHE A 20 7.17 32.71 -1.08
N GLU A 21 7.58 33.98 -1.14
CA GLU A 21 8.84 34.45 -0.54
C GLU A 21 8.67 34.84 0.94
N PHE A 22 7.52 35.36 1.39
CA PHE A 22 7.26 35.69 2.81
C PHE A 22 6.71 34.53 3.65
N ARG A 23 7.30 33.34 3.54
CA ARG A 23 7.24 32.40 4.68
C ARG A 23 8.55 32.49 5.44
N GLU A 24 8.62 33.50 6.31
CA GLU A 24 9.62 33.62 7.37
C GLU A 24 9.50 32.42 8.31
N GLY A 25 10.29 31.39 8.06
CA GLY A 25 10.40 30.20 8.89
C GLY A 25 11.58 29.37 8.42
N ASN A 26 12.16 28.56 9.30
CA ASN A 26 13.27 27.70 8.92
C ASN A 26 12.75 26.49 8.13
N LEU A 27 12.35 26.72 6.88
CA LEU A 27 11.73 25.69 6.04
C LEU A 27 12.80 24.87 5.30
N PRO A 28 12.52 23.59 4.97
CA PRO A 28 13.44 22.79 4.17
C PRO A 28 13.79 23.47 2.84
N PRO A 29 15.03 23.31 2.35
CA PRO A 29 15.45 23.84 1.06
C PRO A 29 14.65 23.19 -0.07
N GLY A 30 14.63 23.79 -1.26
CA GLY A 30 13.94 23.19 -2.40
C GLY A 30 13.98 24.06 -3.65
N PRO A 31 13.58 23.50 -4.81
CA PRO A 31 13.47 24.26 -6.04
C PRO A 31 12.45 25.38 -5.90
N ARG A 32 12.75 26.53 -6.51
CA ARG A 32 11.80 27.66 -6.57
C ARG A 32 10.55 27.20 -7.33
N PRO A 33 9.35 27.32 -6.74
CA PRO A 33 8.12 26.98 -7.44
C PRO A 33 7.88 27.96 -8.60
N LEU A 34 7.20 27.49 -9.65
CA LEU A 34 6.61 28.33 -10.68
C LEU A 34 5.19 28.75 -10.27
N PRO A 35 4.68 29.89 -10.77
CA PRO A 35 3.30 30.30 -10.56
C PRO A 35 2.32 29.19 -10.98
N LEU A 36 1.29 28.97 -10.15
CA LEU A 36 0.20 28.00 -10.32
C LEU A 36 0.58 26.51 -10.30
N ILE A 37 1.65 26.10 -10.97
CA ILE A 37 2.03 24.69 -11.13
C ILE A 37 3.09 24.21 -10.14
N GLY A 38 3.69 25.11 -9.35
CA GLY A 38 4.71 24.71 -8.38
C GLY A 38 5.94 24.14 -9.10
N ASN A 39 6.36 22.94 -8.74
CA ASN A 39 7.52 22.25 -9.30
C ASN A 39 7.14 21.11 -10.26
N LEU A 40 5.89 21.05 -10.74
CA LEU A 40 5.44 19.98 -11.63
C LEU A 40 6.24 19.87 -12.93
N ASN A 41 6.86 20.98 -13.38
CA ASN A 41 7.76 20.99 -14.54
C ASN A 41 9.07 20.20 -14.33
N LEU A 42 9.41 19.88 -13.07
CA LEU A 42 10.58 19.10 -12.70
C LEU A 42 10.24 17.62 -12.46
N LEU A 43 8.96 17.25 -12.49
CA LEU A 43 8.48 15.93 -12.12
C LEU A 43 7.92 15.20 -13.33
N SER A 44 8.42 14.00 -13.55
CA SER A 44 7.95 13.04 -14.53
C SER A 44 6.97 12.04 -13.88
N ASN A 45 6.52 11.07 -14.67
CA ASN A 45 5.74 9.94 -14.14
C ASN A 45 6.58 9.05 -13.19
N GLN A 46 7.91 9.18 -13.18
CA GLN A 46 8.83 8.45 -12.30
C GLN A 46 9.34 9.37 -11.17
N MET A 47 8.42 9.96 -10.41
CA MET A 47 8.73 10.94 -9.35
C MET A 47 9.81 10.50 -8.36
N HIS A 48 9.95 9.20 -8.09
CA HIS A 48 11.00 8.68 -7.22
C HIS A 48 12.42 8.92 -7.76
N LEU A 49 12.61 8.85 -9.08
CA LEU A 49 13.89 9.18 -9.70
C LEU A 49 14.13 10.69 -9.72
N ASP A 50 13.08 11.47 -9.99
CA ASP A 50 13.18 12.93 -9.98
C ASP A 50 13.52 13.46 -8.58
N PHE A 51 12.90 12.90 -7.54
CA PHE A 51 13.24 13.20 -6.15
C PHE A 51 14.66 12.76 -5.78
N ALA A 52 15.12 11.59 -6.23
CA ALA A 52 16.51 11.17 -6.02
C ALA A 52 17.52 12.09 -6.75
N ALA A 53 17.14 12.68 -7.88
CA ALA A 53 17.96 13.67 -8.56
C ALA A 53 17.99 15.00 -7.80
N LEU A 54 16.83 15.48 -7.31
CA LEU A 54 16.72 16.69 -6.50
C LEU A 54 17.46 16.59 -5.15
N GLU A 55 17.46 15.41 -4.53
CA GLU A 55 18.21 15.12 -3.30
C GLU A 55 19.69 15.50 -3.43
N LYS A 56 20.31 15.26 -4.59
CA LYS A 56 21.74 15.58 -4.82
C LYS A 56 22.03 17.08 -4.70
N THR A 57 21.03 17.92 -4.91
CA THR A 57 21.14 19.38 -4.88
C THR A 57 20.66 19.96 -3.54
N TYR A 58 19.54 19.45 -3.01
CA TYR A 58 18.87 20.03 -1.84
C TYR A 58 19.10 19.25 -0.54
N GLY A 59 19.75 18.09 -0.61
CA GLY A 59 20.05 17.24 0.54
C GLY A 59 18.91 16.28 0.90
N LYS A 60 19.06 15.62 2.06
CA LYS A 60 18.19 14.52 2.51
C LYS A 60 16.78 14.94 2.96
N ILE A 61 16.54 16.24 3.10
CA ILE A 61 15.25 16.83 3.43
C ILE A 61 15.06 18.06 2.56
N PHE A 62 14.05 18.03 1.70
CA PHE A 62 13.76 19.15 0.81
C PHE A 62 12.27 19.28 0.55
N ARG A 63 11.86 20.45 0.09
CA ARG A 63 10.47 20.79 -0.20
C ARG A 63 10.25 20.89 -1.70
N VAL A 64 9.18 20.29 -2.18
CA VAL A 64 8.63 20.50 -3.52
C VAL A 64 7.19 20.98 -3.44
N TYR A 65 6.71 21.68 -4.46
CA TYR A 65 5.32 22.11 -4.55
C TYR A 65 4.62 21.35 -5.67
N LEU A 66 3.53 20.67 -5.34
CA LEU A 66 2.58 20.20 -6.36
C LEU A 66 1.48 21.25 -6.47
N ALA A 67 1.52 22.03 -7.55
CA ALA A 67 0.75 23.27 -7.67
C ALA A 67 1.01 24.21 -6.47
N HIS A 68 -0.01 24.44 -5.63
CA HIS A 68 0.08 25.32 -4.46
C HIS A 68 0.37 24.56 -3.15
N LYS A 69 0.44 23.22 -3.18
CA LYS A 69 0.60 22.39 -1.98
C LYS A 69 2.08 22.04 -1.75
N PRO A 70 2.66 22.40 -0.60
CA PRO A 70 4.01 21.97 -0.26
C PRO A 70 4.01 20.49 0.17
N ILE A 71 5.01 19.76 -0.30
CA ILE A 71 5.36 18.41 0.11
C ILE A 71 6.82 18.41 0.58
N ILE A 72 7.08 17.77 1.71
CA ILE A 72 8.44 17.52 2.16
C ILE A 72 8.84 16.13 1.67
N VAL A 73 10.01 16.02 1.05
CA VAL A 73 10.58 14.75 0.62
C VAL A 73 11.73 14.41 1.56
N LEU A 74 11.73 13.18 2.06
CA LEU A 74 12.74 12.65 2.97
C LEU A 74 13.52 11.51 2.32
N SER A 75 14.83 11.49 2.54
CA SER A 75 15.71 10.39 2.14
C SER A 75 16.66 9.98 3.27
N GLY A 76 17.24 8.77 3.14
CA GLY A 76 18.25 8.27 4.07
C GLY A 76 17.84 8.35 5.54
N ASP A 77 18.71 8.91 6.38
CA ASP A 77 18.49 8.95 7.83
C ASP A 77 17.38 9.91 8.26
N ALA A 78 16.98 10.87 7.41
CA ALA A 78 15.86 11.77 7.69
C ALA A 78 14.54 11.00 7.83
N ILE A 79 14.40 9.89 7.10
CA ILE A 79 13.24 8.99 7.20
C ILE A 79 13.17 8.37 8.61
N LYS A 80 14.31 7.92 9.17
CA LYS A 80 14.35 7.34 10.52
C LYS A 80 14.04 8.38 11.59
N GLU A 81 14.55 9.61 11.43
CA GLU A 81 14.25 10.71 12.34
C GLU A 81 12.74 11.00 12.37
N ALA A 82 12.10 11.10 11.22
CA ALA A 82 10.67 11.35 11.14
C ALA A 82 9.83 10.16 11.63
N LEU A 83 10.01 8.98 11.02
CA LEU A 83 9.07 7.87 11.17
C LEU A 83 9.34 6.98 12.39
N VAL A 84 10.56 6.96 12.93
CA VAL A 84 10.93 6.11 14.07
C VAL A 84 11.08 6.92 15.35
N ARG A 85 11.76 8.08 15.29
CA ARG A 85 11.98 8.91 16.48
C ARG A 85 10.81 9.83 16.80
N GLN A 86 10.05 10.25 15.78
CA GLN A 86 8.88 11.11 15.92
C GLN A 86 7.58 10.48 15.35
N PRO A 87 7.27 9.21 15.65
CA PRO A 87 6.25 8.45 14.92
C PRO A 87 4.86 9.10 14.99
N ARG A 88 4.50 9.71 16.12
CA ARG A 88 3.19 10.38 16.28
C ARG A 88 3.06 11.61 15.41
N ASN A 89 4.14 12.38 15.25
CA ASN A 89 4.14 13.61 14.45
C ASN A 89 3.93 13.28 12.98
N PHE A 90 4.44 12.16 12.49
CA PHE A 90 4.38 11.78 11.06
C PHE A 90 3.41 10.63 10.77
N ALA A 91 2.58 10.17 11.72
CA ALA A 91 1.72 9.01 11.50
C ALA A 91 0.48 9.30 10.62
N GLY A 92 0.15 10.56 10.37
CA GLY A 92 -1.06 10.94 9.65
C GLY A 92 -1.04 10.51 8.18
N ARG A 93 -2.21 10.50 7.56
CA ARG A 93 -2.39 10.25 6.12
C ARG A 93 -2.98 11.47 5.43
N PRO A 94 -2.42 11.91 4.29
CA PRO A 94 -3.05 12.96 3.50
C PRO A 94 -4.32 12.40 2.89
N LEU A 95 -5.31 13.27 2.76
CA LEU A 95 -6.52 12.92 2.05
C LEU A 95 -6.19 12.83 0.57
N LEU A 96 -6.51 11.70 -0.05
CA LEU A 96 -6.46 11.51 -1.51
C LEU A 96 -7.90 11.58 -2.02
N PRO A 97 -8.37 12.73 -2.54
CA PRO A 97 -9.74 12.91 -3.01
C PRO A 97 -10.26 11.85 -3.97
N ILE A 98 -9.40 11.27 -4.84
CA ILE A 98 -9.81 10.21 -5.75
C ILE A 98 -10.20 8.97 -4.94
N THR A 99 -9.35 8.54 -4.01
CA THR A 99 -9.60 7.39 -3.13
C THR A 99 -10.86 7.63 -2.29
N GLU A 100 -11.04 8.86 -1.78
CA GLU A 100 -12.24 9.18 -1.00
C GLU A 100 -13.52 9.12 -1.86
N GLU A 101 -13.52 9.72 -3.05
CA GLU A 101 -14.69 9.81 -3.92
C GLU A 101 -15.04 8.47 -4.61
N VAL A 102 -14.02 7.66 -4.91
CA VAL A 102 -14.16 6.41 -5.68
C VAL A 102 -14.32 5.19 -4.78
N VAL A 103 -13.58 5.13 -3.67
CA VAL A 103 -13.44 3.93 -2.83
C VAL A 103 -14.10 4.12 -1.46
N ASP A 104 -13.82 5.22 -0.76
CA ASP A 104 -14.13 5.30 0.68
C ASP A 104 -15.54 5.81 1.02
N LYS A 105 -16.15 6.67 0.18
CA LYS A 105 -17.34 7.49 0.52
C LYS A 105 -18.55 6.71 1.07
N LYS A 106 -18.71 5.43 0.73
CA LYS A 106 -19.81 4.57 1.21
C LYS A 106 -19.35 3.37 2.04
N ARG A 107 -18.05 3.10 2.10
CA ARG A 107 -17.49 1.80 2.50
C ARG A 107 -16.55 1.89 3.71
N GLY A 108 -16.24 3.11 4.14
CA GLY A 108 -15.20 3.36 5.14
C GLY A 108 -13.83 3.48 4.49
N LYS A 109 -12.92 4.22 5.15
CA LYS A 109 -11.55 4.41 4.65
C LYS A 109 -10.74 3.14 4.88
N SER A 110 -10.05 2.68 3.82
CA SER A 110 -9.03 1.61 3.96
C SER A 110 -7.98 1.99 5.00
N LEU A 111 -7.28 1.01 5.60
CA LEU A 111 -6.24 1.31 6.59
C LEU A 111 -5.08 2.14 6.02
N PHE A 112 -4.83 2.02 4.72
CA PHE A 112 -3.78 2.76 4.03
C PHE A 112 -4.10 4.25 3.92
N ALA A 113 -5.40 4.59 3.79
CA ALA A 113 -5.88 5.96 3.61
C ALA A 113 -6.45 6.59 4.90
N MET A 114 -6.71 5.78 5.93
CA MET A 114 -7.24 6.25 7.21
C MET A 114 -6.20 7.09 7.95
N ASP A 115 -6.61 8.30 8.35
CA ASP A 115 -5.75 9.21 9.12
C ASP A 115 -5.47 8.67 10.53
N TYR A 116 -4.37 9.12 11.11
CA TYR A 116 -3.97 8.68 12.44
C TYR A 116 -4.95 9.19 13.49
N GLY A 117 -5.47 8.25 14.29
CA GLY A 117 -6.44 8.51 15.35
C GLY A 117 -6.82 7.22 16.05
N GLU A 118 -7.72 7.31 17.02
CA GLU A 118 -8.09 6.17 17.85
C GLU A 118 -8.64 5.00 17.04
N ARG A 119 -9.50 5.31 16.05
CA ARG A 119 -10.04 4.33 15.10
C ARG A 119 -8.95 3.53 14.37
N TRP A 120 -7.92 4.22 13.85
CA TRP A 120 -6.79 3.58 13.19
C TRP A 120 -5.97 2.73 14.17
N ARG A 121 -5.75 3.22 15.40
CA ARG A 121 -4.97 2.51 16.43
C ARG A 121 -5.64 1.23 16.86
N ILE A 122 -6.95 1.28 17.12
CA ILE A 122 -7.77 0.12 17.45
C ILE A 122 -7.66 -0.90 16.32
N PHE A 123 -7.96 -0.49 15.08
CA PHE A 123 -7.95 -1.42 13.96
C PHE A 123 -6.56 -2.03 13.71
N ARG A 124 -5.49 -1.22 13.79
CA ARG A 124 -4.12 -1.72 13.67
C ARG A 124 -3.76 -2.71 14.78
N LYS A 125 -4.17 -2.44 16.02
CA LYS A 125 -3.96 -3.33 17.16
C LYS A 125 -4.64 -4.67 16.90
N LEU A 126 -5.92 -4.65 16.52
CA LEU A 126 -6.69 -5.85 16.25
C LEU A 126 -6.11 -6.65 15.09
N GLY A 127 -5.77 -6.00 13.98
CA GLY A 127 -5.22 -6.73 12.85
C GLY A 127 -3.85 -7.33 13.12
N HIS A 128 -2.99 -6.63 13.87
CA HIS A 128 -1.71 -7.18 14.26
C HIS A 128 -1.83 -8.33 15.26
N SER A 129 -2.73 -8.23 16.26
CA SER A 129 -2.98 -9.33 17.20
C SER A 129 -3.52 -10.56 16.47
N THR A 130 -4.43 -10.37 15.52
CA THR A 130 -4.99 -11.49 14.77
C THR A 130 -3.97 -12.17 13.87
N ILE A 131 -3.13 -11.39 13.16
CA ILE A 131 -2.01 -11.96 12.37
C ILE A 131 -1.07 -12.74 13.29
N LYS A 132 -0.74 -12.24 14.48
CA LYS A 132 0.18 -12.93 15.39
C LYS A 132 -0.42 -14.23 15.95
N VAL A 133 -1.69 -14.20 16.35
CA VAL A 133 -2.37 -15.35 16.98
C VAL A 133 -2.70 -16.45 15.97
N TYR A 134 -3.09 -16.08 14.74
CA TYR A 134 -3.53 -17.04 13.72
C TYR A 134 -2.56 -17.22 12.56
N GLY A 135 -1.46 -16.47 12.50
CA GLY A 135 -0.66 -16.30 11.28
C GLY A 135 0.73 -16.94 11.26
N GLU A 136 1.24 -17.57 12.33
CA GLU A 136 2.55 -18.24 12.24
C GLU A 136 2.40 -19.74 11.93
N ASP A 137 1.85 -20.53 12.84
CA ASP A 137 1.82 -22.00 12.68
C ASP A 137 0.89 -22.47 11.54
N ARG A 138 -0.35 -21.96 11.48
CA ARG A 138 -1.30 -22.29 10.40
C ARG A 138 -0.95 -21.68 9.04
N LEU A 139 -0.12 -20.64 9.00
CA LEU A 139 0.22 -20.00 7.72
C LEU A 139 1.20 -20.85 6.92
N GLN A 140 2.18 -21.46 7.59
CA GLN A 140 3.14 -22.33 6.91
C GLN A 140 2.44 -23.51 6.22
N GLU A 141 1.43 -24.11 6.88
CA GLU A 141 0.65 -25.21 6.30
C GLU A 141 -0.07 -24.78 5.02
N VAL A 142 -0.79 -23.64 5.08
CA VAL A 142 -1.49 -23.07 3.91
C VAL A 142 -0.51 -22.72 2.79
N ILE A 143 0.65 -22.13 3.11
CA ILE A 143 1.68 -21.81 2.11
C ILE A 143 2.21 -23.10 1.48
N ASN A 144 2.53 -24.12 2.27
CA ASN A 144 3.09 -25.36 1.76
C ASN A 144 2.08 -26.12 0.87
N GLU A 145 0.80 -26.10 1.22
CA GLU A 145 -0.26 -26.65 0.38
C GLU A 145 -0.35 -25.93 -0.98
N GLU A 146 -0.37 -24.59 -0.97
CA GLU A 146 -0.41 -23.80 -2.22
C GLU A 146 0.87 -23.93 -3.05
N VAL A 147 2.04 -24.03 -2.41
CA VAL A 147 3.32 -24.25 -3.09
C VAL A 147 3.37 -25.65 -3.71
N SER A 148 2.89 -26.67 -3.00
CA SER A 148 2.78 -28.03 -3.56
C SER A 148 1.90 -28.04 -4.81
N GLU A 149 0.76 -27.37 -4.76
CA GLU A 149 -0.15 -27.32 -5.90
C GLU A 149 0.38 -26.47 -7.05
N LEU A 150 1.12 -25.40 -6.74
CA LEU A 150 1.87 -24.65 -7.73
C LEU A 150 2.91 -25.53 -8.43
N CYS A 151 3.73 -26.28 -7.69
CA CYS A 151 4.75 -27.16 -8.26
C CYS A 151 4.14 -28.17 -9.23
N LYS A 152 3.03 -28.83 -8.86
CA LYS A 152 2.30 -29.74 -9.77
C LYS A 152 1.87 -29.05 -11.07
N ARG A 153 1.29 -27.85 -10.99
CA ARG A 153 0.90 -27.08 -12.19
C ARG A 153 2.09 -26.71 -13.07
N LEU A 154 3.25 -26.44 -12.48
CA LEU A 154 4.47 -26.17 -13.23
C LEU A 154 4.99 -27.42 -13.93
N GLU A 155 4.94 -28.58 -13.28
CA GLU A 155 5.33 -29.87 -13.88
C GLU A 155 4.39 -30.28 -15.03
N GLU A 156 3.09 -30.06 -14.89
CA GLU A 156 2.07 -30.32 -15.92
C GLU A 156 2.18 -29.42 -17.16
N SER A 157 2.98 -28.35 -17.10
CA SER A 157 3.14 -27.42 -18.22
C SER A 157 3.92 -27.99 -19.41
N ASP A 158 4.55 -29.16 -19.27
CA ASP A 158 5.19 -29.93 -20.34
C ASP A 158 6.16 -29.07 -21.18
N GLU A 159 7.07 -28.39 -20.48
CA GLU A 159 8.10 -27.49 -21.03
C GLU A 159 7.58 -26.27 -21.83
N LYS A 160 6.28 -25.97 -21.77
CA LYS A 160 5.72 -24.81 -22.48
C LYS A 160 6.08 -23.50 -21.76
N PRO A 161 6.27 -22.40 -22.51
CA PRO A 161 6.38 -21.07 -21.91
C PRO A 161 5.13 -20.75 -21.08
N ILE A 162 5.36 -20.38 -19.82
CA ILE A 162 4.30 -20.03 -18.87
C ILE A 162 4.49 -18.61 -18.33
N ASP A 163 3.37 -17.94 -18.04
CA ASP A 163 3.39 -16.69 -17.28
C ASP A 163 3.49 -17.01 -15.78
N ILE A 164 4.70 -16.90 -15.24
CA ILE A 164 4.97 -17.18 -13.82
C ILE A 164 4.26 -16.20 -12.87
N THR A 165 3.95 -14.97 -13.33
CA THR A 165 3.25 -13.97 -12.50
C THR A 165 1.83 -14.43 -12.23
N LYS A 166 1.14 -14.99 -13.24
CA LYS A 166 -0.18 -15.60 -13.04
C LYS A 166 -0.13 -16.81 -12.10
N GLN A 167 0.92 -17.62 -12.19
CA GLN A 167 1.08 -18.80 -11.34
C GLN A 167 1.29 -18.44 -9.86
N PHE A 168 2.18 -17.48 -9.57
CA PHE A 168 2.32 -16.95 -8.21
C PHE A 168 1.07 -16.19 -7.76
N GLY A 169 0.50 -15.38 -8.65
CA GLY A 169 -0.67 -14.54 -8.36
C GLY A 169 -1.85 -15.36 -7.86
N THR A 170 -2.14 -16.47 -8.52
CA THR A 170 -3.19 -17.39 -8.06
C THR A 170 -2.83 -18.08 -6.73
N ALA A 171 -1.62 -18.64 -6.60
CA ALA A 171 -1.20 -19.31 -5.35
C ALA A 171 -1.27 -18.35 -4.14
N VAL A 172 -0.69 -17.15 -4.27
CA VAL A 172 -0.68 -16.14 -3.21
C VAL A 172 -2.09 -15.63 -2.90
N THR A 173 -2.93 -15.42 -3.92
CA THR A 173 -4.33 -15.01 -3.72
C THR A 173 -5.09 -16.07 -2.92
N ASN A 174 -4.85 -17.36 -3.19
CA ASN A 174 -5.43 -18.43 -2.38
C ASN A 174 -4.92 -18.42 -0.94
N VAL A 175 -3.61 -18.25 -0.72
CA VAL A 175 -3.06 -18.12 0.65
C VAL A 175 -3.79 -17.02 1.41
N ILE A 176 -3.93 -15.81 0.84
CA ILE A 176 -4.60 -14.72 1.55
C ILE A 176 -6.11 -14.99 1.72
N CYS A 177 -6.78 -15.56 0.71
CA CYS A 177 -8.19 -15.99 0.81
C CYS A 177 -8.43 -16.97 1.96
N THR A 178 -7.60 -18.01 2.08
CA THR A 178 -7.69 -18.99 3.17
C THR A 178 -7.47 -18.33 4.52
N LYS A 179 -6.55 -17.36 4.62
CA LYS A 179 -6.30 -16.68 5.90
C LYS A 179 -7.39 -15.69 6.28
N ILE A 180 -8.02 -15.03 5.31
CA ILE A 180 -9.05 -14.00 5.59
C ILE A 180 -10.47 -14.56 5.68
N PHE A 181 -10.80 -15.61 4.93
CA PHE A 181 -12.16 -16.16 4.83
C PHE A 181 -12.26 -17.65 5.19
N GLY A 182 -11.17 -18.26 5.65
CA GLY A 182 -11.15 -19.69 6.00
C GLY A 182 -11.28 -20.65 4.81
N ASN A 183 -11.42 -20.12 3.59
CA ASN A 183 -11.76 -20.88 2.40
C ASN A 183 -10.62 -20.86 1.38
N ARG A 184 -10.15 -22.06 1.01
CA ARG A 184 -9.29 -22.29 -0.16
C ARG A 184 -10.16 -22.46 -1.40
N TYR A 185 -9.85 -21.76 -2.49
CA TYR A 185 -10.60 -21.92 -3.74
C TYR A 185 -9.95 -22.94 -4.66
N ASP A 186 -10.78 -23.64 -5.43
CA ASP A 186 -10.30 -24.25 -6.66
C ASP A 186 -9.80 -23.15 -7.60
N ILE A 187 -8.68 -23.36 -8.27
CA ILE A 187 -8.10 -22.34 -9.14
C ILE A 187 -9.03 -22.00 -10.31
N ASN A 188 -9.88 -22.91 -10.76
CA ASN A 188 -10.84 -22.69 -11.84
C ASN A 188 -12.19 -22.16 -11.35
N ASP A 189 -12.34 -21.94 -10.03
CA ASP A 189 -13.55 -21.35 -9.48
C ASP A 189 -13.80 -19.96 -10.12
N PRO A 190 -15.01 -19.70 -10.65
CA PRO A 190 -15.31 -18.43 -11.32
C PRO A 190 -15.21 -17.20 -10.40
N GLU A 191 -15.58 -17.31 -9.13
CA GLU A 191 -15.47 -16.22 -8.16
C GLU A 191 -14.00 -15.93 -7.85
N PHE A 192 -13.18 -16.98 -7.69
CA PHE A 192 -11.74 -16.85 -7.49
C PHE A 192 -11.03 -16.20 -8.68
N GLN A 193 -11.26 -16.70 -9.90
CA GLN A 193 -10.70 -16.12 -11.12
C GLN A 193 -11.12 -14.65 -11.29
N ARG A 194 -12.36 -14.32 -10.88
CA ARG A 194 -12.84 -12.94 -10.93
C ARG A 194 -12.16 -12.06 -9.89
N LEU A 195 -12.02 -12.51 -8.65
CA LEU A 195 -11.29 -11.79 -7.59
C LEU A 195 -9.83 -11.54 -7.99
N TYR A 196 -9.15 -12.56 -8.52
CA TYR A 196 -7.79 -12.44 -9.03
C TYR A 196 -7.71 -11.40 -10.15
N TYR A 197 -8.58 -11.50 -11.16
CA TYR A 197 -8.65 -10.54 -12.27
C TYR A 197 -8.88 -9.10 -11.80
N ILE A 198 -9.80 -8.90 -10.85
CA ILE A 198 -10.08 -7.57 -10.30
C ILE A 198 -8.84 -6.99 -9.64
N ASN A 199 -8.12 -7.80 -8.85
CA ASN A 199 -6.91 -7.36 -8.16
C ASN A 199 -5.80 -6.99 -9.15
N ASP A 200 -5.46 -7.93 -10.02
CA ASP A 200 -4.43 -7.84 -11.05
C ASP A 200 -4.69 -6.69 -12.05
N LYS A 201 -5.96 -6.42 -12.39
CA LYS A 201 -6.31 -5.26 -13.21
C LYS A 201 -6.26 -3.95 -12.42
N SER A 202 -6.71 -3.94 -11.16
CA SER A 202 -6.71 -2.72 -10.33
C SER A 202 -5.31 -2.15 -10.12
N THR A 203 -4.29 -3.00 -10.02
CA THR A 203 -2.90 -2.60 -9.74
C THR A 203 -2.19 -2.03 -10.96
N ARG A 204 -2.59 -2.46 -12.16
CA ARG A 204 -2.08 -1.93 -13.44
C ARG A 204 -2.71 -0.60 -13.86
N LEU A 205 -3.84 -0.22 -13.27
CA LEU A 205 -4.50 1.04 -13.58
C LEU A 205 -3.87 2.17 -12.76
N ASN A 206 -3.48 3.26 -13.44
CA ASN A 206 -2.75 4.34 -12.80
C ASN A 206 -3.74 5.29 -12.08
N ILE A 207 -3.63 5.41 -10.76
CA ILE A 207 -4.42 6.37 -9.96
C ILE A 207 -3.90 7.81 -10.15
N GLY A 208 -2.74 7.98 -10.79
CA GLY A 208 -2.05 9.23 -11.04
C GLY A 208 -2.73 10.18 -12.04
N GLU A 209 -4.03 10.09 -12.28
CA GLU A 209 -4.75 11.03 -13.15
C GLU A 209 -5.54 12.09 -12.37
N GLY A 210 -5.88 11.85 -11.10
CA GLY A 210 -6.64 12.84 -10.33
C GLY A 210 -5.78 13.86 -9.60
N TRP A 211 -4.45 13.84 -9.71
CA TRP A 211 -3.60 14.90 -9.14
C TRP A 211 -4.01 16.29 -9.63
N LEU A 212 -4.51 16.44 -10.87
CA LEU A 212 -5.04 17.70 -11.38
C LEU A 212 -6.27 18.17 -10.59
N LYS A 213 -7.17 17.26 -10.26
CA LYS A 213 -8.36 17.53 -9.42
C LYS A 213 -7.97 17.80 -7.97
N GLU A 214 -6.86 17.25 -7.51
CA GLU A 214 -6.31 17.47 -6.16
C GLU A 214 -5.56 18.80 -6.04
N ALA A 215 -4.83 19.17 -7.10
CA ALA A 215 -4.08 20.41 -7.25
C ALA A 215 -5.00 21.60 -7.51
N PHE A 216 -6.10 21.39 -8.24
CA PHE A 216 -7.06 22.43 -8.61
C PHE A 216 -8.50 21.99 -8.30
N PRO A 217 -8.94 22.03 -7.03
CA PRO A 217 -10.28 21.57 -6.63
C PRO A 217 -11.43 22.27 -7.38
N PHE A 218 -11.25 23.53 -7.79
CA PHE A 218 -12.24 24.27 -8.58
C PHE A 218 -12.47 23.68 -9.98
N LEU A 219 -11.55 22.87 -10.50
CA LEU A 219 -11.70 22.15 -11.77
C LEU A 219 -12.48 20.83 -11.62
N LYS A 220 -12.73 20.35 -10.39
CA LYS A 220 -13.42 19.07 -10.15
C LYS A 220 -14.75 18.92 -10.90
N PRO A 221 -15.65 19.94 -10.94
CA PRO A 221 -16.93 19.80 -11.65
C PRO A 221 -16.78 19.71 -13.17
N PHE A 222 -15.67 20.21 -13.72
CA PHE A 222 -15.46 20.38 -15.16
C PHE A 222 -14.56 19.30 -15.76
N LEU A 223 -13.75 18.63 -14.94
CA LEU A 223 -12.89 17.53 -15.38
C LEU A 223 -13.63 16.19 -15.22
N PRO A 224 -14.06 15.53 -16.31
CA PRO A 224 -14.65 14.21 -16.21
C PRO A 224 -13.64 13.22 -15.62
N TYR A 225 -14.14 12.15 -14.99
CA TYR A 225 -13.29 11.01 -14.70
C TYR A 225 -12.87 10.35 -16.00
N SER A 226 -11.60 10.01 -16.11
CA SER A 226 -11.08 9.21 -17.21
C SER A 226 -11.77 7.85 -17.25
N GLN A 227 -11.61 7.15 -18.37
CA GLN A 227 -12.07 5.78 -18.48
C GLN A 227 -11.41 4.87 -17.43
N GLN A 228 -10.12 5.07 -17.13
CA GLN A 228 -9.39 4.28 -16.13
C GLN A 228 -10.00 4.44 -14.73
N VAL A 229 -10.31 5.66 -14.30
CA VAL A 229 -10.91 5.89 -12.98
C VAL A 229 -12.32 5.30 -12.87
N LYS A 230 -13.10 5.32 -13.96
CA LYS A 230 -14.41 4.65 -14.00
C LYS A 230 -14.26 3.14 -13.87
N GLU A 231 -13.30 2.54 -14.59
CA GLU A 231 -13.03 1.10 -14.49
C GLU A 231 -12.56 0.70 -13.09
N ILE A 232 -11.66 1.47 -12.46
CA ILE A 232 -11.25 1.23 -11.06
C ILE A 232 -12.47 1.23 -10.14
N LYS A 233 -13.38 2.18 -10.32
CA LYS A 233 -14.60 2.28 -9.52
C LYS A 233 -15.49 1.05 -9.68
N GLU A 234 -15.68 0.56 -10.90
CA GLU A 234 -16.50 -0.63 -11.18
C GLU A 234 -15.86 -1.90 -10.60
N LEU A 235 -14.55 -2.06 -10.77
CA LEU A 235 -13.79 -3.19 -10.23
C LEU A 235 -13.78 -3.19 -8.69
N ASP A 236 -13.57 -2.02 -8.06
CA ASP A 236 -13.70 -1.88 -6.61
C ASP A 236 -15.13 -2.18 -6.15
N GLN A 237 -16.13 -1.81 -6.95
CA GLN A 237 -17.53 -2.11 -6.65
C GLN A 237 -17.80 -3.60 -6.59
N GLU A 238 -17.34 -4.32 -7.59
CA GLU A 238 -17.49 -5.77 -7.69
C GLU A 238 -16.74 -6.51 -6.58
N ARG A 239 -15.47 -6.14 -6.32
CA ARG A 239 -14.70 -6.71 -5.21
C ARG A 239 -15.44 -6.56 -3.88
N PHE A 240 -15.97 -5.37 -3.61
CA PHE A 240 -16.70 -5.13 -2.37
C PHE A 240 -17.93 -6.02 -2.25
N VAL A 241 -18.68 -6.27 -3.33
CA VAL A 241 -19.86 -7.16 -3.30
C VAL A 241 -19.44 -8.59 -2.93
N ILE A 242 -18.41 -9.12 -3.58
CA ILE A 242 -17.91 -10.48 -3.31
C ILE A 242 -17.44 -10.59 -1.85
N MET A 243 -16.59 -9.65 -1.40
CA MET A 243 -16.06 -9.68 -0.04
C MET A 243 -17.15 -9.45 1.02
N LYS A 244 -18.17 -8.64 0.71
CA LYS A 244 -19.30 -8.39 1.61
C LYS A 244 -20.14 -9.65 1.80
N ALA A 245 -20.36 -10.43 0.76
CA ALA A 245 -21.05 -11.72 0.87
C ALA A 245 -20.31 -12.67 1.81
N LYS A 246 -18.97 -12.78 1.68
CA LYS A 246 -18.14 -13.59 2.60
C LYS A 246 -18.21 -13.07 4.03
N TYR A 247 -18.13 -11.76 4.24
CA TYR A 247 -18.28 -11.18 5.57
C TYR A 247 -19.65 -11.49 6.19
N ASP A 248 -20.73 -11.37 5.42
CA ASP A 248 -22.09 -11.64 5.91
C ASP A 248 -22.26 -13.12 6.31
N GLU A 249 -21.67 -14.04 5.55
CA GLU A 249 -21.62 -15.47 5.90
C GLU A 249 -20.90 -15.68 7.24
N HIS A 250 -19.77 -15.01 7.46
CA HIS A 250 -19.04 -15.11 8.73
C HIS A 250 -19.87 -14.57 9.88
N VAL A 251 -20.54 -13.42 9.72
CA VAL A 251 -21.43 -12.86 10.73
C VAL A 251 -22.57 -13.82 11.11
N GLN A 252 -23.15 -14.52 10.12
CA GLN A 252 -24.24 -15.48 10.36
C GLN A 252 -23.79 -16.76 11.09
N THR A 253 -22.53 -17.16 10.87
CA THR A 253 -21.97 -18.43 11.37
C THR A 253 -20.95 -18.23 12.49
N PHE A 254 -20.84 -17.01 13.03
CA PHE A 254 -19.84 -16.64 14.00
C PHE A 254 -20.05 -17.34 15.35
N ASP A 255 -19.01 -18.02 15.83
CA ASP A 255 -18.95 -18.59 17.18
C ASP A 255 -17.74 -18.00 17.94
N PRO A 256 -17.95 -17.23 19.03
CA PRO A 256 -16.85 -16.62 19.80
C PRO A 256 -15.91 -17.65 20.46
N ASN A 257 -16.33 -18.91 20.57
CA ASN A 257 -15.52 -20.01 21.11
C ASN A 257 -14.73 -20.75 20.01
N HIS A 258 -15.08 -20.56 18.74
CA HIS A 258 -14.45 -21.24 17.62
C HIS A 258 -14.11 -20.27 16.49
N ILE A 259 -12.89 -19.72 16.54
CA ILE A 259 -12.40 -18.76 15.57
C ILE A 259 -11.73 -19.48 14.40
N ARG A 260 -12.36 -19.38 13.23
CA ARG A 260 -11.92 -20.08 12.01
C ARG A 260 -10.75 -19.39 11.33
N ASP A 261 -10.83 -18.08 11.20
CA ASP A 261 -9.94 -17.25 10.39
C ASP A 261 -9.84 -15.81 10.90
N TYR A 262 -9.22 -14.95 10.08
CA TYR A 262 -9.01 -13.55 10.42
C TYR A 262 -10.33 -12.74 10.50
N THR A 263 -11.36 -13.08 9.72
CA THR A 263 -12.66 -12.40 9.79
C THR A 263 -13.33 -12.67 11.13
N ASP A 264 -13.39 -13.93 11.57
CA ASP A 264 -13.93 -14.29 12.88
C ASP A 264 -13.15 -13.63 14.02
N ALA A 265 -11.82 -13.59 13.93
CA ALA A 265 -11.00 -12.97 14.96
C ALA A 265 -11.25 -11.46 15.06
N LEU A 266 -11.51 -10.77 13.93
CA LEU A 266 -11.95 -9.37 13.96
C LEU A 266 -13.35 -9.20 14.53
N LEU A 267 -14.27 -10.12 14.25
CA LEU A 267 -15.62 -10.11 14.84
C LEU A 267 -15.55 -10.29 16.36
N LYS A 268 -14.75 -11.25 16.85
CA LYS A 268 -14.50 -11.46 18.27
C LYS A 268 -13.89 -10.24 18.94
N ALA A 269 -12.83 -9.71 18.34
CA ALA A 269 -12.15 -8.54 18.88
C ALA A 269 -13.04 -7.29 18.92
N LYS A 270 -13.93 -7.13 17.93
CA LYS A 270 -14.96 -6.09 17.95
C LYS A 270 -15.92 -6.31 19.12
N GLN A 271 -16.42 -7.54 19.31
CA GLN A 271 -17.32 -7.86 20.40
C GLN A 271 -16.69 -7.55 21.78
N GLU A 272 -15.46 -8.03 22.02
CA GLU A 272 -14.73 -7.79 23.27
C GLU A 272 -14.54 -6.28 23.54
N ALA A 273 -14.15 -5.51 22.52
CA ALA A 273 -13.94 -4.08 22.67
C ALA A 273 -15.25 -3.29 22.90
N GLU A 274 -16.39 -3.76 22.36
CA GLU A 274 -17.71 -3.19 22.64
C GLU A 274 -18.24 -3.52 24.03
N GLU A 275 -17.80 -4.64 24.62
CA GLU A 275 -18.11 -5.03 25.99
C GLU A 275 -17.26 -4.25 27.02
N GLU A 276 -15.99 -3.99 26.71
CA GLU A 276 -15.06 -3.23 27.59
C GLU A 276 -15.36 -1.73 27.64
N ASP A 277 -15.73 -1.11 26.51
CA ASP A 277 -16.03 0.32 26.43
C ASP A 277 -17.15 0.60 25.42
N LYS A 278 -18.26 1.17 25.90
CA LYS A 278 -19.41 1.54 25.05
C LYS A 278 -19.04 2.60 24.00
N SER A 279 -18.02 3.43 24.25
CA SER A 279 -17.50 4.40 23.29
C SER A 279 -16.84 3.72 22.07
N SER A 280 -16.39 2.47 22.22
CA SER A 280 -15.82 1.68 21.13
C SER A 280 -16.84 1.40 20.01
N LYS A 281 -18.14 1.31 20.33
CA LYS A 281 -19.20 1.14 19.31
C LYS A 281 -19.18 2.25 18.26
N GLU A 282 -18.92 3.48 18.67
CA GLU A 282 -18.81 4.64 17.78
C GLU A 282 -17.56 4.55 16.89
N HIS A 283 -16.48 3.93 17.37
CA HIS A 283 -15.22 3.80 16.66
C HIS A 283 -15.25 2.67 15.61
N PHE A 284 -15.90 1.55 15.91
CA PHE A 284 -16.01 0.42 14.96
C PHE A 284 -17.07 0.68 13.88
N GLY A 285 -18.19 1.29 14.25
CA GLY A 285 -19.34 1.44 13.36
C GLY A 285 -19.99 0.12 12.94
N GLU A 286 -21.05 0.20 12.14
CA GLU A 286 -21.95 -0.91 11.76
C GLU A 286 -21.37 -1.90 10.73
N GLY A 287 -20.07 -2.27 10.81
CA GLY A 287 -19.43 -3.20 9.87
C GLY A 287 -18.49 -2.63 8.78
N PRO A 288 -18.58 -1.35 8.35
CA PRO A 288 -17.68 -0.80 7.34
C PRO A 288 -16.19 -0.91 7.68
N ILE A 289 -15.82 -0.85 8.97
CA ILE A 289 -14.39 -0.88 9.36
C ILE A 289 -13.76 -2.27 9.17
N ILE A 290 -14.49 -3.34 9.52
CA ILE A 290 -14.00 -4.72 9.36
C ILE A 290 -13.86 -4.99 7.86
N MET A 291 -14.88 -4.64 7.08
CA MET A 291 -14.83 -4.71 5.63
C MET A 291 -13.63 -3.97 5.02
N ALA A 292 -13.40 -2.72 5.42
CA ALA A 292 -12.26 -1.94 4.95
C ALA A 292 -10.92 -2.61 5.29
N GLY A 293 -10.83 -3.26 6.45
CA GLY A 293 -9.69 -4.06 6.86
C GLY A 293 -9.47 -5.33 6.06
N LEU A 294 -10.54 -6.09 5.79
CA LEU A 294 -10.48 -7.29 4.96
C LEU A 294 -10.00 -6.94 3.55
N VAL A 295 -10.57 -5.88 2.96
CA VAL A 295 -10.12 -5.35 1.66
C VAL A 295 -8.64 -4.94 1.72
N THR A 296 -8.23 -4.23 2.77
CA THR A 296 -6.84 -3.81 2.97
C THR A 296 -5.89 -5.00 2.94
N LEU A 297 -6.18 -6.05 3.72
CA LEU A 297 -5.30 -7.21 3.82
C LEU A 297 -5.30 -8.06 2.56
N PHE A 298 -6.45 -8.23 1.93
CA PHE A 298 -6.55 -8.92 0.65
C PHE A 298 -5.67 -8.25 -0.40
N LEU A 299 -5.79 -6.93 -0.58
CA LEU A 299 -5.00 -6.18 -1.57
C LEU A 299 -3.51 -6.19 -1.26
N ALA A 300 -3.11 -5.92 -0.01
CA ALA A 300 -1.68 -5.90 0.34
C ALA A 300 -1.04 -7.29 0.32
N GLY A 301 -1.74 -8.33 0.81
CA GLY A 301 -1.21 -9.68 0.89
C GLY A 301 -1.06 -10.37 -0.46
N SER A 302 -1.95 -10.08 -1.40
CA SER A 302 -1.94 -10.66 -2.76
C SER A 302 -0.86 -10.03 -3.64
N GLU A 303 -0.97 -8.73 -3.92
CA GLU A 303 -0.18 -8.11 -5.00
C GLU A 303 1.30 -7.99 -4.66
N THR A 304 1.62 -7.54 -3.43
CA THR A 304 3.01 -7.25 -3.06
C THR A 304 3.87 -8.52 -3.05
N THR A 305 3.33 -9.62 -2.54
CA THR A 305 4.00 -10.92 -2.51
C THR A 305 4.15 -11.49 -3.92
N THR A 306 3.08 -11.45 -4.72
CA THR A 306 3.11 -11.90 -6.13
C THR A 306 4.19 -11.18 -6.91
N THR A 307 4.21 -9.84 -6.85
CA THR A 307 5.17 -9.02 -7.58
C THR A 307 6.60 -9.27 -7.09
N THR A 308 6.80 -9.45 -5.78
CA THR A 308 8.13 -9.78 -5.22
C THR A 308 8.64 -11.12 -5.74
N LEU A 309 7.79 -12.16 -5.79
CA LEU A 309 8.14 -13.48 -6.29
C LEU A 309 8.42 -13.46 -7.80
N SER A 310 7.64 -12.70 -8.58
CA SER A 310 7.91 -12.50 -10.01
C SER A 310 9.26 -11.84 -10.25
N TRP A 311 9.62 -10.80 -9.48
CA TRP A 311 10.95 -10.20 -9.54
C TRP A 311 12.05 -11.16 -9.13
N ALA A 312 11.82 -11.99 -8.10
CA ALA A 312 12.77 -13.02 -7.69
C ALA A 312 13.12 -13.95 -8.87
N ILE A 313 12.10 -14.47 -9.57
CA ILE A 313 12.32 -15.32 -10.74
C ILE A 313 13.03 -14.56 -11.87
N ALA A 314 12.61 -13.32 -12.15
CA ALA A 314 13.29 -12.49 -13.15
C ALA A 314 14.80 -12.32 -12.83
N TYR A 315 15.16 -12.05 -11.57
CA TYR A 315 16.56 -11.96 -11.17
C TYR A 315 17.30 -13.28 -11.29
N LEU A 316 16.67 -14.42 -10.96
CA LEU A 316 17.31 -15.73 -11.11
C LEU A 316 17.59 -16.08 -12.57
N LEU A 317 16.64 -15.80 -13.47
CA LEU A 317 16.80 -16.00 -14.92
C LEU A 317 18.00 -15.22 -15.48
N HIS A 318 18.24 -14.00 -14.96
CA HIS A 318 19.39 -13.19 -15.35
C HIS A 318 20.68 -13.50 -14.59
N ASN A 319 20.63 -14.31 -13.52
CA ASN A 319 21.78 -14.64 -12.68
C ASN A 319 21.87 -16.15 -12.37
N PRO A 320 22.13 -17.02 -13.37
CA PRO A 320 22.16 -18.48 -13.17
C PRO A 320 23.16 -18.95 -12.11
N GLY A 321 24.28 -18.24 -11.93
CA GLY A 321 25.24 -18.54 -10.87
C GLY A 321 24.70 -18.34 -9.46
N VAL A 322 23.79 -17.36 -9.26
CA VAL A 322 23.08 -17.17 -7.98
C VAL A 322 22.08 -18.30 -7.78
N GLN A 323 21.31 -18.66 -8.83
CA GLN A 323 20.37 -19.77 -8.79
C GLN A 323 21.06 -21.09 -8.40
N ALA A 324 22.20 -21.42 -9.01
CA ALA A 324 22.96 -22.62 -8.68
C ALA A 324 23.44 -22.64 -7.21
N ARG A 325 23.84 -21.48 -6.67
CA ARG A 325 24.22 -21.35 -5.26
C ARG A 325 23.04 -21.57 -4.31
N LEU A 326 21.86 -21.05 -4.64
CA LEU A 326 20.64 -21.28 -3.87
C LEU A 326 20.24 -22.74 -3.85
N HIS A 327 20.22 -23.41 -5.02
CA HIS A 327 19.93 -24.85 -5.07
C HIS A 327 20.92 -25.66 -4.23
N LYS A 328 22.22 -25.34 -4.31
CA LYS A 328 23.24 -26.01 -3.50
C LYS A 328 23.02 -25.82 -2.00
N GLU A 329 22.68 -24.61 -1.55
CA GLU A 329 22.39 -24.35 -0.13
C GLU A 329 21.14 -25.13 0.33
N ILE A 330 20.06 -25.09 -0.46
CA ILE A 330 18.81 -25.81 -0.16
C ILE A 330 19.05 -27.32 -0.08
N ASP A 331 19.74 -27.91 -1.05
CA ASP A 331 20.10 -29.34 -1.07
C ASP A 331 20.93 -29.73 0.16
N GLN A 332 21.83 -28.85 0.62
CA GLN A 332 22.71 -29.12 1.76
C GLN A 332 22.02 -28.97 3.13
N VAL A 333 21.12 -27.99 3.27
CA VAL A 333 20.52 -27.63 4.56
C VAL A 333 19.18 -28.32 4.79
N ILE A 334 18.36 -28.43 3.75
CA ILE A 334 17.01 -29.01 3.82
C ILE A 334 17.03 -30.45 3.27
N GLY A 335 17.75 -30.68 2.18
CA GLY A 335 17.67 -31.92 1.40
C GLY A 335 16.52 -31.90 0.40
N ARG A 336 16.30 -33.04 -0.28
CA ARG A 336 15.33 -33.15 -1.39
C ARG A 336 14.01 -33.80 -1.02
N ASP A 337 13.99 -34.54 0.09
CA ASP A 337 12.85 -35.39 0.46
C ASP A 337 11.89 -34.74 1.48
N VAL A 338 12.18 -33.50 1.89
CA VAL A 338 11.44 -32.81 2.97
C VAL A 338 11.05 -31.41 2.54
N SER A 339 9.79 -31.05 2.76
CA SER A 339 9.31 -29.68 2.54
C SER A 339 10.00 -28.68 3.49
N PRO A 340 10.37 -27.49 3.00
CA PRO A 340 10.94 -26.44 3.84
C PRO A 340 10.02 -26.04 5.00
N LYS A 341 10.62 -25.70 6.14
CA LYS A 341 9.95 -25.17 7.34
C LYS A 341 10.55 -23.82 7.73
N LEU A 342 9.73 -22.94 8.25
CA LEU A 342 10.14 -21.61 8.71
C LEU A 342 11.21 -21.66 9.80
N SER A 343 11.21 -22.72 10.63
CA SER A 343 12.25 -22.95 11.65
C SER A 343 13.65 -23.15 11.08
N GLN A 344 13.78 -23.54 9.81
CA GLN A 344 15.06 -23.70 9.11
C GLN A 344 15.60 -22.39 8.53
N ARG A 345 14.81 -21.31 8.52
CA ARG A 345 15.16 -20.01 7.94
C ARG A 345 16.53 -19.49 8.38
N LYS A 346 16.84 -19.64 9.67
CA LYS A 346 18.14 -19.22 10.27
C LYS A 346 19.36 -19.96 9.72
N ASN A 347 19.15 -21.11 9.07
CA ASN A 347 20.21 -21.96 8.53
C ASN A 347 20.41 -21.79 7.01
N ILE A 348 19.68 -20.86 6.36
CA ILE A 348 19.69 -20.68 4.89
C ILE A 348 20.07 -19.22 4.55
N PRO A 349 21.30 -18.77 4.90
CA PRO A 349 21.70 -17.38 4.76
C PRO A 349 21.81 -16.87 3.32
N VAL A 350 22.11 -17.72 2.32
CA VAL A 350 22.17 -17.27 0.91
C VAL A 350 20.77 -16.98 0.38
N LEU A 351 19.76 -17.81 0.72
CA LEU A 351 18.36 -17.51 0.39
C LEU A 351 17.84 -16.24 1.09
N GLU A 352 18.21 -16.02 2.36
CA GLU A 352 17.87 -14.78 3.07
C GLU A 352 18.48 -13.55 2.39
N ALA A 353 19.77 -13.63 2.02
CA ALA A 353 20.45 -12.56 1.31
C ALA A 353 19.81 -12.30 -0.07
N PHE A 354 19.45 -13.35 -0.81
CA PHE A 354 18.75 -13.24 -2.09
C PHE A 354 17.37 -12.60 -1.94
N THR A 355 16.61 -12.98 -0.91
CA THR A 355 15.30 -12.39 -0.61
C THR A 355 15.43 -10.90 -0.30
N ALA A 356 16.40 -10.53 0.54
CA ALA A 356 16.67 -9.13 0.88
C ALA A 356 17.10 -8.31 -0.36
N GLU A 357 17.98 -8.87 -1.20
CA GLU A 357 18.45 -8.19 -2.41
C GLU A 357 17.35 -8.06 -3.47
N THR A 358 16.47 -9.06 -3.58
CA THR A 358 15.27 -8.99 -4.44
C THR A 358 14.40 -7.81 -4.06
N GLN A 359 14.10 -7.63 -2.76
CA GLN A 359 13.30 -6.50 -2.29
C GLN A 359 14.02 -5.16 -2.48
N ARG A 360 15.34 -5.11 -2.23
CA ARG A 360 16.15 -3.90 -2.41
C ARG A 360 16.17 -3.43 -3.87
N LEU A 361 16.27 -4.36 -4.82
CA LEU A 361 16.33 -4.06 -6.25
C LEU A 361 14.95 -3.79 -6.86
N SER A 362 13.93 -4.57 -6.48
CA SER A 362 12.59 -4.42 -7.05
C SER A 362 11.89 -3.14 -6.58
N ASN A 363 12.17 -2.72 -5.34
CA ASN A 363 11.69 -1.47 -4.73
C ASN A 363 10.23 -1.14 -5.08
N LEU A 364 9.31 -2.09 -4.79
CA LEU A 364 7.93 -2.08 -5.29
C LEU A 364 7.15 -0.78 -4.99
N VAL A 365 7.42 -0.15 -3.86
CA VAL A 365 6.75 1.08 -3.41
C VAL A 365 7.83 2.13 -3.10
N PRO A 366 8.46 2.74 -4.13
CA PRO A 366 9.69 3.49 -3.99
C PRO A 366 9.55 4.80 -3.21
N LEU A 367 8.32 5.30 -3.04
CA LEU A 367 7.99 6.50 -2.26
C LEU A 367 7.21 6.19 -0.98
N SER A 368 7.08 4.92 -0.59
CA SER A 368 6.12 4.50 0.44
C SER A 368 4.68 4.99 0.12
N LEU A 369 3.79 4.87 1.09
CA LEU A 369 2.53 5.62 1.09
C LEU A 369 2.78 7.01 1.73
N PRO A 370 2.21 8.09 1.17
CA PRO A 370 2.39 9.44 1.72
C PRO A 370 2.00 9.53 3.21
N HIS A 371 2.79 10.30 3.95
CA HIS A 371 2.53 10.66 5.34
C HIS A 371 2.01 12.10 5.44
N LYS A 372 1.42 12.44 6.58
CA LYS A 372 0.98 13.80 6.89
C LYS A 372 1.32 14.13 8.34
N THR A 373 1.82 15.33 8.58
CA THR A 373 2.11 15.76 9.95
C THR A 373 0.82 15.95 10.76
N THR A 374 0.78 15.42 11.98
CA THR A 374 -0.38 15.48 12.88
C THR A 374 -0.36 16.73 13.78
N SER A 375 0.81 17.33 13.96
CA SER A 375 1.05 18.59 14.67
C SER A 375 2.17 19.38 13.99
N ASP A 376 2.32 20.65 14.38
CA ASP A 376 3.54 21.39 14.06
C ASP A 376 4.73 20.68 14.74
N CYS A 377 5.86 20.59 14.03
CA CYS A 377 7.05 19.89 14.53
C CYS A 377 8.34 20.44 13.92
N THR A 378 9.48 20.06 14.51
CA THR A 378 10.81 20.35 13.97
C THR A 378 11.47 19.05 13.53
N LEU A 379 11.97 19.00 12.31
CA LEU A 379 12.69 17.86 11.75
C LEU A 379 14.04 18.33 11.21
N LEU A 380 15.13 17.81 11.79
CA LEU A 380 16.51 18.17 11.41
C LEU A 380 16.76 19.70 11.37
N GLY A 381 16.19 20.41 12.34
CA GLY A 381 16.30 21.87 12.45
C GLY A 381 15.24 22.65 11.67
N TYR A 382 14.51 22.02 10.75
CA TYR A 382 13.49 22.68 9.95
C TYR A 382 12.10 22.60 10.59
N GLU A 383 11.33 23.68 10.47
CA GLU A 383 9.95 23.76 10.94
C GLU A 383 8.99 23.18 9.89
N ILE A 384 8.13 22.26 10.33
CA ILE A 384 7.13 21.61 9.49
C ILE A 384 5.76 21.79 10.13
N ALA A 385 4.90 22.52 9.44
CA ALA A 385 3.55 22.81 9.91
C ALA A 385 2.66 21.55 9.89
N LYS A 386 1.67 21.49 10.78
CA LYS A 386 0.61 20.49 10.83
C LYS A 386 -0.09 20.38 9.48
N GLY A 387 -0.39 19.16 9.07
CA GLY A 387 -1.10 18.88 7.82
C GLY A 387 -0.21 18.88 6.58
N THR A 388 1.11 19.06 6.74
CA THR A 388 2.07 18.97 5.63
C THR A 388 2.23 17.52 5.19
N THR A 389 2.17 17.28 3.88
CA THR A 389 2.45 15.95 3.30
C THR A 389 3.96 15.70 3.30
N VAL A 390 4.35 14.48 3.69
CA VAL A 390 5.74 14.04 3.83
C VAL A 390 5.95 12.70 3.14
#